data_AF-A0A7T8QZ17-F1
#
_entry.id   AF-A0A7T8QZ17-F1
#
_cell.length_a   1.000
_cell.length_b   1.000
_cell.length_c   1.000
_cell.angle_alpha   90.00
_cell.angle_beta   90.00
_cell.angle_gamma   90.00
#
_symmetry.space_group_name_H-M   'P 1'
#
loop_
_entity.id
_entity.type
_entity.pdbx_description
1 polymer ?
#
loop_
_entity_poly.entity_id
_entity_poly.type
_entity_poly.pdbx_seq_one_letter_code
_entity_poly.pdbx_strand_id
1 'polypeptide(L)' 'LDPNFADKIRHIRDPKTRMAVVWSHCKTKMICEPDDPKDEGAEDNDEVKKGHGGCGHIQPQIRKEGLKLFVQYKKP' A
#
# COMPACT_ATOMS: atom_id res chain seq x y z
N LEU A 1 -5.10 -7.00 -1.36
CA LEU A 1 -3.63 -6.89 -1.17
C LEU A 1 -2.88 -7.92 -2.00
N ASP A 2 -1.90 -7.49 -2.80
CA ASP A 2 -1.05 -8.38 -3.62
C ASP A 2 -0.13 -9.21 -2.71
N PRO A 3 -0.42 -10.51 -2.49
CA PRO A 3 0.34 -11.35 -1.56
C PRO A 3 1.80 -11.50 -1.99
N ASN A 4 2.04 -11.47 -3.30
CA ASN A 4 3.36 -11.66 -3.88
C ASN A 4 4.28 -10.47 -3.59
N PHE A 5 3.74 -9.29 -3.31
CA PHE A 5 4.54 -8.10 -3.03
C PHE A 5 5.30 -8.20 -1.70
N ALA A 6 4.62 -8.65 -0.64
CA ALA A 6 5.22 -8.81 0.68
C ALA A 6 6.34 -9.86 0.65
N ASP A 7 6.08 -11.00 0.03
CA ASP A 7 7.08 -12.07 -0.14
C ASP A 7 8.26 -11.61 -1.00
N LYS A 8 8.00 -10.90 -2.09
CA LYS A 8 9.05 -10.35 -2.95
C LYS A 8 9.95 -9.37 -2.21
N ILE A 9 9.41 -8.49 -1.37
CA ILE A 9 10.19 -7.54 -0.59
C ILE A 9 11.01 -8.21 0.49
N ARG A 10 10.44 -9.22 1.18
CA ARG A 10 11.07 -9.90 2.30
C ARG A 10 12.45 -10.48 1.96
N HIS A 11 12.63 -10.93 0.72
CA HIS A 11 13.88 -11.55 0.27
C HIS A 11 14.94 -10.54 -0.23
N ILE A 12 14.58 -9.27 -0.42
CA ILE A 12 15.52 -8.23 -0.86
C ILE A 12 16.30 -7.69 0.34
N ARG A 13 17.56 -8.12 0.48
CA ARG A 13 18.45 -7.69 1.57
C ARG A 13 19.03 -6.29 1.36
N ASP A 14 19.40 -5.96 0.12
CA ASP A 14 19.96 -4.64 -0.21
C ASP A 14 18.92 -3.52 0.01
N PRO A 15 19.16 -2.57 0.93
CA PRO A 15 18.18 -1.55 1.28
C PRO A 15 17.82 -0.63 0.10
N LYS A 16 18.79 -0.32 -0.77
CA LYS A 16 18.57 0.57 -1.92
C LYS A 16 17.63 -0.06 -2.94
N THR A 17 17.89 -1.34 -3.27
CA THR A 17 17.04 -2.13 -4.15
C THR A 17 15.66 -2.34 -3.55
N ARG A 18 15.59 -2.65 -2.24
CA ARG A 18 14.32 -2.83 -1.53
C ARG A 18 13.44 -1.58 -1.63
N MET A 19 14.02 -0.40 -1.39
CA MET A 19 13.30 0.87 -1.52
C MET A 19 12.83 1.14 -2.96
N ALA A 20 13.67 0.87 -3.97
CA ALA A 20 13.28 1.07 -5.37
C ALA A 20 12.10 0.18 -5.79
N VAL A 21 12.05 -1.07 -5.31
CA VAL A 21 10.95 -2.01 -5.56
C VAL A 21 9.68 -1.57 -4.84
N VAL A 22 9.78 -1.18 -3.56
CA VAL A 22 8.65 -0.64 -2.79
C VAL A 22 8.08 0.59 -3.49
N TRP A 23 8.93 1.55 -3.86
CA TRP A 23 8.51 2.78 -4.52
C TRP A 23 7.83 2.49 -5.87
N SER A 24 8.39 1.59 -6.68
CA SER A 24 7.83 1.25 -7.99
C SER A 24 6.43 0.62 -7.89
N HIS A 25 6.18 -0.17 -6.83
CA HIS A 25 4.88 -0.76 -6.56
C HIS A 25 3.88 0.24 -5.97
N CYS A 26 4.31 1.09 -5.03
CA CYS A 26 3.42 2.00 -4.33
C CYS A 26 3.09 3.28 -5.11
N LYS A 27 3.94 3.73 -6.04
CA LYS A 27 3.74 5.01 -6.77
C LYS A 27 2.43 5.10 -7.55
N THR A 28 1.83 3.97 -7.92
CA THR A 28 0.57 3.90 -8.66
C THR A 28 -0.64 3.64 -7.76
N LYS A 29 -0.44 3.37 -6.46
CA LYS A 29 -1.53 3.17 -5.50
C LYS A 29 -2.06 4.52 -5.04
N MET A 30 -3.21 4.89 -5.57
CA MET A 30 -3.83 6.20 -5.33
C MET A 30 -4.90 6.17 -4.23
N ILE A 31 -5.12 5.04 -3.59
CA ILE A 31 -6.07 4.88 -2.49
C ILE A 31 -5.35 4.10 -1.37
N CYS A 32 -5.49 4.55 -0.13
CA CYS A 32 -5.10 3.77 1.03
C CYS A 32 -6.19 2.73 1.31
N GLU A 33 -6.05 1.54 0.72
CA GLU A 33 -7.04 0.46 0.77
C GLU A 33 -7.35 0.06 2.22
N PRO A 34 -8.60 0.23 2.71
CA PRO A 34 -9.01 -0.27 4.02
C PRO A 34 -9.12 -1.80 4.00
N ASP A 35 -9.17 -2.39 5.18
CA ASP A 35 -9.37 -3.83 5.31
C ASP A 35 -10.82 -4.20 4.98
N ASP A 36 -11.03 -5.34 4.33
CA ASP A 36 -12.38 -5.85 4.10
C ASP A 36 -13.08 -6.15 5.45
N PRO A 37 -14.39 -5.86 5.56
CA PRO A 37 -15.14 -6.23 6.76
C PRO A 37 -15.02 -7.74 7.01
N LYS A 38 -14.85 -8.13 8.28
CA LYS A 38 -14.93 -9.54 8.65
C LYS A 38 -16.35 -10.02 8.36
N ASP A 39 -16.50 -11.07 7.56
CA ASP A 39 -17.79 -11.71 7.32
C ASP A 39 -18.24 -12.41 8.61
N GLU A 40 -19.42 -12.05 9.13
CA GLU A 40 -19.91 -12.48 10.46
C GLU A 40 -20.36 -13.96 10.51
N GLY A 41 -20.07 -14.76 9.48
CA GLY A 41 -20.49 -16.16 9.37
C GLY A 41 -19.38 -17.18 9.10
N ALA A 42 -18.11 -16.77 9.03
CA ALA A 42 -17.01 -17.71 8.79
C ALA A 42 -16.59 -18.40 10.09
N GLU A 43 -16.93 -19.69 10.21
CA GLU A 43 -16.39 -20.58 11.23
C GLU A 43 -14.86 -20.47 11.31
N ASP A 44 -14.35 -20.56 12.54
CA ASP A 44 -12.98 -20.32 13.03
C ASP A 44 -11.90 -21.26 12.43
N ASN A 45 -11.79 -21.35 11.09
CA ASN A 45 -10.81 -22.25 10.47
C ASN A 45 -10.06 -21.75 9.22
N ASP A 46 -10.43 -20.64 8.60
CA ASP A 46 -9.57 -20.04 7.57
C ASP A 46 -8.81 -18.86 8.17
N GLU A 47 -7.48 -18.86 8.05
CA GLU A 47 -6.62 -17.72 8.41
C GLU A 47 -7.16 -16.43 7.78
N VAL A 48 -8.01 -15.73 8.53
CA VAL A 48 -8.52 -14.41 8.15
C VAL A 48 -7.29 -13.53 8.08
N LYS A 49 -6.79 -13.31 6.86
CA LYS A 49 -5.60 -12.50 6.61
C LYS A 49 -5.83 -11.16 7.28
N LYS A 50 -5.18 -10.97 8.44
CA LYS A 50 -5.26 -9.71 9.18
C LYS A 50 -4.81 -8.61 8.22
N GLY A 51 -5.76 -7.76 7.87
CA GLY A 51 -5.48 -6.58 7.08
C GLY A 51 -4.55 -5.63 7.82
N HIS A 52 -4.09 -4.61 7.12
CA HIS A 52 -3.02 -3.73 7.57
C HIS A 52 -3.54 -2.42 8.15
N GLY A 53 -4.87 -2.23 8.18
CA GLY A 53 -5.53 -1.05 8.69
C GLY A 53 -5.37 0.18 7.80
N GLY A 54 -5.80 0.11 6.53
CA GLY A 54 -5.85 1.30 5.67
C GLY A 54 -7.02 2.23 5.99
N CYS A 55 -6.88 3.52 5.64
CA CYS A 55 -7.81 4.59 6.03
C CYS A 55 -8.78 5.06 4.95
N GLY A 56 -8.78 4.44 3.76
CA GLY A 56 -9.65 4.79 2.63
C GLY A 56 -9.32 6.09 1.89
N HIS A 57 -8.36 6.90 2.38
CA HIS A 57 -8.08 8.21 1.80
C HIS A 57 -7.34 8.11 0.45
N ILE A 58 -7.72 8.99 -0.48
CA ILE A 58 -7.04 9.17 -1.77
C ILE A 58 -5.62 9.68 -1.50
N GLN A 59 -4.62 9.07 -2.12
CA GLN A 59 -3.23 9.50 -2.05
C GLN A 59 -2.97 10.58 -3.10
N PRO A 60 -2.31 11.70 -2.76
CA PRO A 60 -2.03 12.76 -3.73
C PRO A 60 -0.86 12.38 -4.64
N GLN A 61 -0.81 13.03 -5.81
CA GLN A 61 0.41 13.10 -6.61
C GLN A 61 1.36 14.12 -5.99
N ILE A 62 2.58 13.70 -5.65
CA ILE A 62 3.60 14.55 -5.03
C ILE A 62 4.58 15.01 -6.11
N ARG A 63 4.78 16.32 -6.25
CA ARG A 63 5.79 16.92 -7.15
C ARG A 63 6.74 17.82 -6.38
N LYS A 64 8.04 17.76 -6.71
CA LYS A 64 9.07 18.62 -6.12
C LYS A 64 9.39 19.78 -7.07
N GLU A 65 9.41 21.00 -6.54
CA GLU A 65 9.85 22.20 -7.24
C GLU A 65 10.77 22.99 -6.31
N GLY A 66 12.06 23.08 -6.68
CA GLY A 66 13.09 23.63 -5.80
C GLY A 66 13.12 22.91 -4.44
N LEU A 67 12.91 23.66 -3.36
CA LEU A 67 12.84 23.16 -1.97
C LEU A 67 11.41 22.90 -1.48
N LYS A 68 10.40 22.95 -2.36
CA LYS A 68 8.99 22.74 -2.03
C LYS A 68 8.50 21.41 -2.57
N LEU A 69 7.57 20.80 -1.82
CA LEU A 69 6.76 19.66 -2.28
C LEU A 69 5.32 20.13 -2.44
N PHE A 70 4.74 19.87 -3.61
CA PHE A 70 3.35 20.15 -3.94
C PHE A 70 2.57 18.84 -3.98
N VAL A 71 1.37 18.87 -3.41
CA VAL A 71 0.45 17.73 -3.38
C VAL A 71 -0.77 18.07 -4.24
N GLN A 72 -1.14 17.15 -5.13
CA GLN A 72 -2.33 17.27 -5.96
C GLN A 72 -3.21 16.03 -5.78
N TYR A 73 -4.39 16.23 -5.20
CA TYR A 73 -5.43 15.20 -5.17
C TYR A 73 -6.17 15.23 -6.51
N LYS A 74 -6.26 14.07 -7.17
CA LYS A 74 -7.19 13.91 -8.29
C LYS A 74 -8.59 13.74 -7.68
N LYS A 75 -9.60 14.40 -8.27
CA LYS A 75 -10.99 14.13 -7.88
C LYS A 75 -11.27 12.64 -8.13
N PRO A 76 -12.00 11.96 -7.23
CA PRO A 76 -12.39 10.56 -7.41
C PRO A 76 -13.14 10.34 -8.72
#